data_AF-A0A081RIM1-F1
#
_entry.id   AF-A0A081RIM1-F1
#
_cell.length_a   1.000
_cell.length_b   1.000
_cell.length_c   1.000
_cell.angle_alpha   90.00
_cell.angle_beta   90.00
_cell.angle_gamma   90.00
#
_symmetry.space_group_name_H-M   'P 1'
#
loop_
_entity.id
_entity.type
_entity.pdbx_description
1 polymer ?
#
loop_
_entity_poly.entity_id
_entity_poly.type
_entity_poly.pdbx_seq_one_letter_code
_entity_poly.pdbx_strand_id
1 'polypeptide(L)' 'MSACLATGAFRDEQVSRAVFGEATIRATPRLAVTLGGRYQYDRQDREGALGPFVVDCRRSFDAFLPRVSVA' A
#
# COMPACT_ATOMS: atom_id res chain seq x y z
N MET A 1 2.40 17.22 -14.58
CA MET A 1 2.30 17.29 -13.11
C MET A 1 0.98 16.66 -12.71
N SER A 2 1.00 15.63 -11.87
CA SER A 2 -0.22 14.89 -11.49
C SER A 2 -1.03 15.69 -10.49
N ALA A 3 -2.19 16.20 -10.92
CA ALA A 3 -3.10 17.04 -10.12
C ALA A 3 -3.61 16.34 -8.84
N CYS A 4 -3.44 15.03 -8.70
CA CYS A 4 -3.85 14.30 -7.50
C CYS A 4 -3.03 14.65 -6.25
N LEU A 5 -1.87 15.34 -6.36
CA LEU A 5 -1.03 15.74 -5.22
C LEU A 5 -1.27 17.18 -4.74
N ALA A 6 -2.18 17.92 -5.35
CA ALA A 6 -2.42 19.32 -4.99
C ALA A 6 -3.16 19.47 -3.65
N THR A 7 -2.92 20.58 -2.94
CA THR A 7 -3.58 20.97 -1.68
C THR A 7 -4.70 21.98 -1.97
N GLY A 8 -5.93 21.69 -1.50
CA GLY A 8 -7.17 22.42 -1.83
C GLY A 8 -8.39 21.81 -1.11
N ALA A 9 -9.61 22.29 -1.40
CA ALA A 9 -10.85 21.72 -0.86
C ALA A 9 -11.19 20.43 -1.62
N PHE A 10 -10.65 19.32 -1.11
CA PHE A 10 -10.86 17.99 -1.67
C PHE A 10 -11.63 17.12 -0.68
N ARG A 11 -12.55 16.31 -1.21
CA ARG A 11 -13.06 15.13 -0.53
C ARG A 11 -12.19 13.95 -0.95
N ASP A 12 -11.49 13.38 0.01
CA ASP A 12 -10.59 12.24 -0.21
C ASP A 12 -11.14 11.04 0.55
N GLU A 13 -11.40 9.95 -0.17
CA GLU A 13 -11.78 8.66 0.39
C GLU A 13 -10.71 7.64 0.04
N GLN A 14 -10.11 7.04 1.08
CA GLN A 14 -9.07 6.02 0.92
C GLN A 14 -9.52 4.72 1.57
N VAL A 15 -9.52 3.64 0.77
CA VAL A 15 -9.75 2.28 1.22
C VAL A 15 -8.46 1.50 1.07
N SER A 16 -7.89 1.06 2.20
CA SER A 16 -6.69 0.22 2.25
C SER A 16 -7.05 -1.15 2.82
N ARG A 17 -6.67 -2.21 2.11
CA ARG A 17 -6.83 -3.60 2.55
C ARG A 17 -5.49 -4.32 2.44
N ALA A 18 -5.11 -5.08 3.45
CA ALA A 18 -3.88 -5.85 3.42
C ALA A 18 -4.07 -7.23 4.04
N VAL A 19 -3.33 -8.21 3.50
CA VAL A 19 -3.19 -9.55 4.05
C VAL A 19 -1.70 -9.81 4.25
N PHE A 20 -1.33 -10.39 5.39
CA PHE A 20 0.05 -10.74 5.70
C PHE A 20 0.14 -12.18 6.18
N GLY A 21 1.31 -12.78 5.96
CA GLY A 21 1.64 -14.11 6.46
C GLY A 21 3.14 -14.23 6.69
N GLU A 22 3.51 -15.00 7.71
CA GLU A 22 4.89 -15.30 8.05
C GLU A 22 5.02 -16.76 8.49
N ALA A 23 6.11 -17.40 8.09
CA ALA A 23 6.49 -18.75 8.48
C ALA A 23 7.96 -18.77 8.89
N THR A 24 8.25 -19.36 10.05
CA THR A 24 9.63 -19.59 10.53
C THR A 24 9.93 -21.08 10.57
N ILE A 25 11.03 -21.47 9.94
CA ILE A 25 11.50 -22.85 9.85
C ILE A 25 12.89 -22.93 10.50
N ARG A 26 13.06 -23.86 11.44
CA ARG A 26 14.40 -24.22 11.94
C ARG A 26 15.05 -25.15 10.94
N ALA A 27 15.98 -24.61 10.15
CA ALA A 27 16.78 -25.40 9.21
C ALA A 27 17.81 -26.26 9.94
N THR A 28 18.34 -25.79 11.07
CA THR A 28 19.20 -26.56 11.99
C THR A 28 18.95 -26.12 13.45
N PRO A 29 19.54 -26.78 14.47
CA PRO A 29 19.44 -26.31 15.87
C PRO A 29 20.01 -24.90 16.10
N ARG A 30 20.84 -24.40 15.19
CA ARG A 30 21.49 -23.07 15.27
C ARG A 30 21.08 -22.14 14.11
N LEU A 31 20.12 -22.54 13.29
CA LEU A 31 19.72 -21.77 12.11
C LEU A 31 18.20 -21.79 11.97
N ALA A 32 17.60 -20.62 12.05
CA ALA A 32 16.22 -20.35 11.72
C ALA A 32 16.12 -19.45 10.49
N VAL A 33 15.18 -19.78 9.60
CA VAL A 33 14.85 -18.98 8.43
C VAL A 33 13.39 -18.57 8.55
N THR A 34 13.13 -17.29 8.39
CA THR A 34 11.78 -16.71 8.41
C THR A 34 11.46 -16.15 7.04
N LEU A 35 10.35 -16.59 6.47
CA LEU A 35 9.79 -16.12 5.21
C LEU A 35 8.46 -15.44 5.52
N GLY A 36 8.29 -14.22 5.03
CA GLY A 36 7.06 -13.47 5.22
C GLY A 36 6.70 -12.68 3.98
N GLY A 37 5.44 -12.27 3.90
CA GLY A 37 4.95 -11.44 2.83
C GLY A 37 3.72 -10.66 3.26
N ARG A 38 3.55 -9.47 2.69
CA ARG A 38 2.35 -8.66 2.82
C ARG A 38 1.87 -8.27 1.45
N TYR A 39 0.62 -8.57 1.15
CA TYR A 39 -0.08 -8.05 -0.02
C TYR A 39 -0.99 -6.92 0.42
N GLN A 40 -0.88 -5.78 -0.25
CA GLN A 40 -1.66 -4.57 0.02
C GLN A 40 -2.38 -4.14 -1.24
N TYR A 41 -3.63 -3.70 -1.07
CA TYR A 41 -4.45 -3.10 -2.09
C TYR A 41 -5.04 -1.80 -1.53
N ASP A 42 -4.72 -0.70 -2.20
CA ASP A 42 -5.19 0.64 -1.86
C ASP A 42 -6.03 1.19 -3.00
N ARG A 43 -7.14 1.83 -2.65
CA ARG A 43 -7.94 2.62 -3.58
C ARG A 43 -8.08 4.02 -3.01
N GLN A 44 -7.69 5.01 -3.80
CA GLN A 44 -7.89 6.42 -3.51
C GLN A 44 -8.93 6.97 -4.49
N ASP A 45 -9.95 7.60 -3.93
CA ASP A 45 -10.96 8.36 -4.66
C ASP A 45 -10.91 9.82 -4.15
N ARG A 46 -10.51 10.73 -5.02
CA ARG A 46 -10.33 12.14 -4.69
C ARG A 46 -11.12 13.00 -5.66
N GLU A 47 -12.11 13.69 -5.12
CA GLU A 47 -12.95 14.63 -5.85
C GLU A 47 -12.81 16.03 -5.24
N GLY A 48 -12.64 17.06 -6.08
CA GLY A 48 -12.64 18.44 -5.62
C GLY A 48 -12.22 19.42 -6.71
N ALA A 49 -11.86 20.64 -6.30
CA ALA A 49 -11.49 21.70 -7.23
C ALA A 49 -10.12 22.30 -6.87
N LEU A 50 -9.29 22.51 -7.89
CA LEU A 50 -8.04 23.27 -7.81
C LEU A 50 -8.18 24.53 -8.66
N GLY A 51 -8.72 25.60 -8.08
CA GLY A 51 -9.06 26.81 -8.83
C GLY A 51 -10.17 26.54 -9.86
N PRO A 52 -10.01 26.89 -11.16
CA PRO A 52 -11.02 26.63 -12.18
C PRO A 52 -11.08 25.16 -12.65
N PHE A 53 -10.19 24.30 -12.16
CA PHE A 53 -10.08 22.92 -12.60
C PHE A 53 -10.78 21.96 -11.63
N VAL A 54 -11.68 21.13 -12.15
CA VAL A 54 -12.26 20.00 -11.42
C VAL A 54 -11.26 18.85 -11.44
N VAL A 55 -11.01 18.27 -10.27
CA VAL A 55 -10.14 17.12 -10.07
C VAL A 55 -11.02 15.93 -9.70
N ASP A 56 -11.07 14.92 -10.57
CA ASP A 56 -11.58 13.57 -10.30
C ASP A 56 -10.40 12.61 -10.46
N CYS A 57 -9.91 12.10 -9.33
CA CYS A 57 -8.75 11.23 -9.25
C CYS A 57 -9.16 9.90 -8.62
N ARG A 58 -9.30 8.86 -9.46
CA ARG A 58 -9.47 7.48 -9.00
C ARG A 58 -8.22 6.68 -9.29
N ARG A 59 -7.59 6.16 -8.24
CA ARG A 59 -6.37 5.36 -8.39
C ARG A 59 -6.40 4.14 -7.49
N SER A 60 -6.14 2.99 -8.07
CA SER A 60 -5.89 1.75 -7.35
C SER A 60 -4.41 1.42 -7.42
N PHE A 61 -3.86 0.96 -6.30
CA PHE A 61 -2.50 0.49 -6.18
C PHE A 61 -2.51 -0.87 -5.48
N ASP A 62 -1.75 -1.81 -6.01
CA ASP A 62 -1.41 -3.02 -5.29
C ASP A 62 0.10 -3.09 -5.08
N ALA A 63 0.50 -3.68 -3.96
CA ALA A 63 1.89 -3.86 -3.62
C ALA A 63 2.07 -5.20 -2.89
N PHE A 64 3.04 -5.98 -3.35
CA PHE A 64 3.53 -7.15 -2.61
C PHE A 64 4.88 -6.83 -1.98
N LEU A 65 4.97 -7.00 -0.66
CA LEU A 65 6.14 -6.72 0.16
C LEU A 65 6.68 -8.03 0.74
N PRO A 66 7.61 -8.72 0.06
CA PRO A 66 8.25 -9.92 0.58
C PRO A 66 9.28 -9.56 1.66
N ARG A 67 9.47 -10.47 2.63
CA ARG A 67 10.49 -10.39 3.68
C ARG A 67 11.16 -11.75 3.87
N VAL A 68 12.47 -11.72 4.03
CA VAL A 68 13.28 -12.89 4.41
C VAL A 68 14.22 -12.48 5.54
N SER A 69 14.31 -13.29 6.58
CA SER A 69 15.32 -13.12 7.64
C SER A 69 15.91 -14.45 8.06
N VAL A 70 17.14 -14.39 8.58
CA VAL A 70 17.91 -15.55 9.06
C VAL A 70 18.42 -15.22 10.46
N ALA A 71 18.32 -16.18 11.38
CA ALA A 71 18.74 -16.06 12.77
C ALA A 71 19.43 -17.33 13.27
#